data_AF-A0AAF0H0Z1-F1
#
_entry.id   AF-A0AAF0H0Z1-F1
#
_cell.length_a   1.000
_cell.length_b   1.000
_cell.length_c   1.000
_cell.angle_alpha   90.00
_cell.angle_beta   90.00
_cell.angle_gamma   90.00
#
_symmetry.space_group_name_H-M   'P 1'
#
loop_
_entity.id
_entity.type
_entity.pdbx_description
1 polymer ?
#
loop_
_entity_poly.entity_id
_entity_poly.type
_entity_poly.pdbx_seq_one_letter_code
_entity_poly.pdbx_strand_id
1 'polypeptide(L)' 'MTEDEHLSPSEGSSGNIKEEEVIIPAEGELRRFFEILRSKGKITVTEGADRFSVQISRSRISDRARAFLTGGGPIADE' A
#
# COMPACT_ATOMS: atom_id res chain seq x y z
N MET A 1 -12.16 -43.14 5.39
CA MET A 1 -12.75 -42.30 6.44
C MET A 1 -11.61 -41.89 7.35
N THR A 2 -11.06 -40.69 7.33
CA THR A 2 -11.33 -39.45 6.59
C THR A 2 -9.99 -38.69 6.60
N GLU A 3 -9.62 -38.11 5.48
CA GLU A 3 -8.42 -37.28 5.33
C GLU A 3 -8.63 -35.97 6.10
N ASP A 4 -7.77 -35.70 7.09
CA ASP A 4 -7.78 -34.46 7.85
C ASP A 4 -6.80 -33.47 7.17
N GLU A 5 -7.31 -32.82 6.12
CA GLU A 5 -6.61 -31.73 5.44
C GLU A 5 -6.74 -30.45 6.25
N HIS A 6 -5.83 -30.25 7.19
CA HIS A 6 -5.53 -28.91 7.70
C HIS A 6 -4.76 -28.12 6.62
N LEU A 7 -5.51 -27.57 5.66
CA LEU A 7 -5.03 -26.52 4.75
C LEU A 7 -4.79 -25.25 5.57
N SER A 8 -3.60 -25.13 6.14
CA SER A 8 -3.10 -23.85 6.65
C SER A 8 -3.19 -22.82 5.51
N PRO A 9 -3.79 -21.63 5.74
CA PRO A 9 -3.85 -20.61 4.72
C PRO A 9 -2.41 -20.23 4.36
N SER A 10 -2.08 -20.45 3.08
CA SER A 10 -0.83 -20.04 2.45
C SER A 10 -0.43 -18.66 2.94
N GLU A 11 0.67 -18.60 3.69
CA GLU A 11 1.35 -17.37 4.01
C GLU A 11 1.52 -16.63 2.70
N GLY A 12 0.83 -15.48 2.60
CA GLY A 12 0.95 -14.59 1.47
C GLY A 12 2.42 -14.35 1.24
N SER A 13 2.95 -14.96 0.18
CA SER A 13 4.24 -14.62 -0.39
C SER A 13 4.11 -13.16 -0.80
N SER A 14 4.40 -12.27 0.15
CA SER A 14 4.68 -10.89 -0.09
C SER A 14 6.01 -10.91 -0.81
N GLY A 15 5.96 -11.27 -2.10
CA GLY A 15 7.08 -11.17 -3.00
C GLY A 15 7.67 -9.79 -2.82
N ASN A 16 8.99 -9.74 -2.71
CA ASN A 16 9.75 -8.50 -2.55
C ASN A 16 9.61 -7.66 -3.82
N ILE A 17 8.44 -7.05 -4.02
CA ILE A 17 8.21 -6.05 -5.05
C ILE A 17 9.06 -4.84 -4.64
N LYS A 18 10.07 -4.52 -5.45
CA LYS A 18 10.73 -3.22 -5.33
C LYS A 18 9.65 -2.17 -5.49
N GLU A 19 9.45 -1.35 -4.46
CA GLU A 19 8.48 -0.26 -4.50
C GLU A 19 8.94 0.74 -5.56
N GLU A 20 8.24 0.81 -6.70
CA GLU A 20 8.42 1.88 -7.67
C GLU A 20 7.74 3.15 -7.16
N GLU A 21 8.52 4.20 -6.95
CA GLU A 21 7.99 5.53 -6.64
C GLU A 21 7.51 6.21 -7.93
N VAL A 22 6.23 6.57 -7.97
CA VAL A 22 5.64 7.31 -9.10
C VAL A 22 5.29 8.72 -8.64
N ILE A 23 5.95 9.72 -9.26
CA ILE A 23 5.64 11.13 -9.05
C ILE A 23 4.45 11.52 -9.92
N ILE A 24 3.35 11.95 -9.29
CA ILE A 24 2.15 12.39 -10.00
C ILE A 24 2.31 13.86 -10.42
N PRO A 25 2.25 14.19 -11.73
CA PRO A 25 2.35 15.57 -12.18
C PRO A 25 1.21 16.43 -11.64
N ALA A 26 1.43 17.74 -11.57
CA ALA A 26 0.45 18.69 -11.02
C ALA A 26 -0.86 18.75 -11.83
N GLU A 27 -0.79 18.43 -13.12
CA GLU A 27 -1.90 18.51 -14.07
C GLU A 27 -1.99 17.23 -14.92
N GLY A 28 -3.10 17.07 -15.63
CA GLY A 28 -3.36 15.94 -16.53
C GLY A 28 -4.24 14.84 -15.94
N GLU A 29 -4.36 13.73 -16.67
CA GLU A 29 -5.31 12.66 -16.38
C GLU A 29 -4.91 11.84 -15.15
N LEU A 30 -3.61 11.57 -14.98
CA LEU A 30 -3.05 10.92 -13.79
C LEU A 30 -3.38 11.69 -12.50
N ARG A 31 -3.32 13.02 -12.54
CA ARG A 31 -3.71 13.88 -11.41
C ARG A 31 -5.19 13.71 -11.07
N ARG A 32 -6.08 13.75 -12.07
CA ARG A 32 -7.53 13.59 -11.88
C ARG A 32 -7.86 12.20 -11.33
N PHE A 33 -7.25 11.16 -11.88
CA PHE A 33 -7.37 9.79 -11.39
C PHE A 33 -7.01 9.70 -9.91
N PHE A 34 -5.86 10.25 -9.53
CA PHE A 34 -5.41 10.21 -8.14
C PHE A 34 -6.30 11.01 -7.19
N GLU A 35 -6.83 12.16 -7.61
CA GLU A 35 -7.79 12.93 -6.81
C GLU A 35 -9.09 12.15 -6.55
N ILE A 36 -9.61 11.43 -7.56
CA ILE A 36 -10.79 10.55 -7.39
C ILE A 36 -10.46 9.41 -6.40
N LEU A 37 -9.32 8.77 -6.58
CA LEU A 37 -8.85 7.68 -5.72
C LEU A 37 -8.64 8.15 -4.28
N ARG A 38 -8.11 9.36 -4.08
CA ARG A 38 -7.91 9.98 -2.77
C ARG A 38 -9.23 10.36 -2.08
N SER A 39 -10.22 10.79 -2.84
CA SER A 39 -11.55 11.13 -2.32
C SER A 39 -12.33 9.89 -1.89
N LYS A 40 -12.27 8.81 -2.68
CA LYS A 40 -13.02 7.57 -2.42
C LYS A 40 -12.28 6.54 -1.56
N GLY A 41 -10.96 6.62 -1.49
CA GLY A 41 -10.08 5.64 -0.84
C GLY A 41 -9.88 4.34 -1.62
N LYS A 42 -10.89 3.92 -2.40
CA LYS A 42 -10.87 2.72 -3.24
C LYS A 42 -11.69 2.94 -4.51
N ILE A 43 -11.17 2.47 -5.65
CA ILE A 43 -11.88 2.46 -6.93
C ILE A 43 -11.66 1.14 -7.67
N THR A 44 -12.55 0.86 -8.64
CA THR A 44 -12.35 -0.21 -9.61
C THR A 44 -11.91 0.39 -10.93
N VAL A 45 -10.85 -0.17 -11.51
CA VAL A 45 -10.32 0.19 -12.83
C VAL A 45 -10.53 -0.99 -13.76
N THR A 46 -10.94 -0.73 -14.99
CA THR A 46 -11.11 -1.76 -16.02
C THR A 46 -10.16 -1.46 -17.16
N GLU A 47 -9.40 -2.45 -17.60
CA GLU A 47 -8.54 -2.40 -18.79
C GLU A 47 -8.87 -3.60 -19.67
N GLY A 48 -9.50 -3.35 -20.83
CA GLY A 48 -9.99 -4.44 -21.68
C GLY A 48 -10.99 -5.35 -20.96
N ALA A 49 -10.63 -6.61 -20.76
CA ALA A 49 -11.45 -7.59 -20.02
C ALA A 49 -11.10 -7.65 -18.52
N ASP A 50 -10.00 -7.03 -18.11
CA ASP A 50 -9.46 -7.12 -16.76
C ASP A 50 -10.05 -6.06 -15.84
N ARG A 51 -10.28 -6.44 -14.58
CA ARG A 51 -10.76 -5.55 -13.52
C ARG A 51 -9.82 -5.55 -12.34
N PHE A 52 -9.36 -4.36 -11.99
CA PHE A 52 -8.45 -4.10 -10.88
C PHE A 52 -9.17 -3.34 -9.76
N SER A 53 -8.87 -3.70 -8.53
CA SER A 53 -9.30 -2.95 -7.35
C SER A 53 -8.11 -2.15 -6.82
N VAL A 54 -8.14 -0.84 -7.01
CA VAL A 54 -7.07 0.06 -6.58
C VAL A 54 -7.48 0.74 -5.28
N GLN A 55 -6.65 0.61 -4.25
CA GLN A 55 -6.85 1.23 -2.94
C GLN A 55 -5.58 1.95 -2.55
N ILE A 56 -5.72 3.16 -1.97
CA ILE A 56 -4.58 3.89 -1.43
C ILE A 56 -4.74 4.07 0.07
N SER A 57 -3.60 4.05 0.75
CA SER A 57 -3.49 4.43 2.16
C SER A 57 -2.47 5.53 2.25
N ARG A 58 -2.75 6.54 3.08
CA ARG A 58 -1.72 7.54 3.39
C ARG A 58 -0.61 6.83 4.15
N SER A 59 0.62 7.00 3.71
CA SER A 59 1.79 6.68 4.52
C SER A 59 1.68 7.48 5.82
N ARG A 60 1.38 6.78 6.92
CA ARG A 60 1.44 7.37 8.25
C ARG A 60 2.86 7.18 8.75
N ILE A 61 3.39 8.19 9.44
CA ILE A 61 4.54 7.97 10.32
C ILE A 61 4.12 6.85 11.28
N SER A 62 4.89 5.76 11.32
CA SER A 62 4.60 4.65 12.21
C SER A 62 4.59 5.17 13.66
N ASP A 63 3.76 4.60 14.53
CA ASP A 63 3.70 5.03 15.94
C ASP A 63 5.07 4.95 16.62
N ARG A 64 5.94 4.03 16.18
CA ARG A 64 7.34 3.91 16.60
C ARG A 64 8.20 5.10 16.14
N ALA A 65 8.11 5.50 14.87
CA ALA A 65 8.82 6.68 14.37
C ALA A 65 8.30 7.97 15.02
N ARG A 66 7.00 8.05 15.28
CA ARG A 66 6.40 9.16 16.01
C ARG A 66 6.91 9.23 17.45
N ALA A 67 6.94 8.10 18.16
CA ALA A 67 7.48 8.00 19.52
C ALA A 67 8.97 8.37 19.59
N PHE A 68 9.77 7.95 18.61
CA PHE A 68 11.19 8.33 18.50
C PHE A 68 11.37 9.84 18.30
N LEU A 69 10.61 10.44 17.38
CA LEU A 69 10.64 11.89 17.12
C LEU A 69 10.15 12.72 18.31
N THR A 70 9.12 12.26 19.03
CA THR A 70 8.61 12.96 20.23
C THR A 70 9.46 12.70 21.47
N GLY A 71 10.16 11.57 21.53
CA GLY A 71 10.96 11.14 22.68
C GLY A 71 12.37 11.72 22.70
N GLY A 72 12.87 12.26 21.58
CA GLY A 72 14.19 12.91 21.52
C GLY A 72 15.33 11.97 21.93
N GLY A 73 15.42 10.79 21.30
CA GLY A 73 16.53 9.85 21.51
C GLY A 73 17.68 10.08 20.53
N PRO A 74 18.94 9.79 20.89
CA PRO A 74 20.08 9.91 19.98
C PRO A 74 19.86 9.04 18.74
N ILE A 75 20.11 9.60 17.56
CA ILE A 75 20.19 8.83 16.32
C ILE A 75 21.47 8.01 16.46
N ALA A 76 21.36 6.68 16.43
CA ALA A 76 22.56 5.83 16.39
C ALA A 76 23.26 6.10 15.06
N ASP A 77 24.40 6.78 15.13
CA ASP A 77 25.35 6.92 14.03
C ASP A 77 25.92 5.51 13.77
N GLU A 78 25.75 5.01 12.54
CA GLU A 78 26.52 3.86 12.02
C GLU A 78 27.79 4.37 11.35
#